data_AF-A0A4Q5TRC3-F1
#
_entry.id   AF-A0A4Q5TRC3-F1
#
_cell.length_a   1.000
_cell.length_b   1.000
_cell.length_c   1.000
_cell.angle_alpha   90.00
_cell.angle_beta   90.00
_cell.angle_gamma   90.00
#
_symmetry.space_group_name_H-M   'P 1'
#
loop_
_entity.id
_entity.type
_entity.pdbx_description
1 polymer ?
#
loop_
_entity_poly.entity_id
_entity_poly.type
_entity_poly.pdbx_seq_one_letter_code
_entity_poly.pdbx_strand_id
1 'polypeptide(L)'
;RPGFLYREKRAQPEDSGWRIFTGLESEEYNDNPDNIGIYNPSTILEIDPSLADILLSGVGSVYERSDDGDEWVKVGDFEMEDDYLETHRLTDQWTFDINHLFERSIEDDGTLFYTTGDRSVRLNIWVSEKDRQALHEEYREVISSRGADEPEALEIFDFSDDAVARPGYLIHEEYESREYYVLFGFSLIDKEIVMGSFYFDDEDDLEWAKDTWRSIVLNGKDQQQ
;
A
#
# COMPACT_ATOMS: atom_id res chain seq x y z
N ARG A 1 15.71 -26.71 -3.85
CA ARG A 1 14.87 -26.11 -2.79
C ARG A 1 14.87 -24.61 -3.04
N PRO A 2 13.72 -23.93 -2.96
CA PRO A 2 13.65 -22.47 -3.04
C PRO A 2 14.53 -21.82 -1.96
N GLY A 3 15.26 -20.78 -2.36
CA GLY A 3 16.15 -20.00 -1.50
C GLY A 3 15.97 -18.49 -1.65
N PHE A 4 15.36 -18.03 -2.75
CA PHE A 4 15.09 -16.63 -3.02
C PHE A 4 13.79 -16.50 -3.81
N LEU A 5 12.96 -15.51 -3.49
CA LEU A 5 11.74 -15.22 -4.22
C LEU A 5 11.37 -13.75 -4.13
N TYR A 6 10.74 -13.26 -5.18
CA TYR A 6 10.10 -11.96 -5.19
C TYR A 6 8.77 -12.01 -5.94
N ARG A 7 7.87 -11.08 -5.61
CA ARG A 7 6.58 -10.94 -6.26
C ARG A 7 6.50 -9.63 -7.02
N GLU A 8 6.56 -9.71 -8.34
CA GLU A 8 6.35 -8.56 -9.22
C GLU A 8 4.88 -8.45 -9.64
N LYS A 9 4.55 -7.39 -10.39
CA LYS A 9 3.24 -7.29 -11.01
C LYS A 9 3.00 -8.46 -11.96
N ARG A 10 1.78 -8.98 -11.96
CA ARG A 10 1.41 -10.04 -12.88
C ARG A 10 1.49 -9.55 -14.33
N ALA A 11 2.12 -10.35 -15.19
CA ALA A 11 2.13 -10.08 -16.62
C ALA A 11 0.77 -10.40 -17.29
N GLN A 12 0.05 -11.38 -16.73
CA GLN A 12 -1.24 -11.90 -17.25
C GLN A 12 -2.16 -12.29 -16.08
N PRO A 13 -3.48 -12.41 -16.26
CA PRO A 13 -4.41 -12.77 -15.19
C PRO A 13 -4.10 -14.09 -14.46
N GLU A 14 -3.49 -15.04 -15.15
CA GLU A 14 -3.04 -16.34 -14.63
C GLU A 14 -1.66 -16.32 -13.96
N ASP A 15 -0.89 -15.25 -14.13
CA ASP A 15 0.41 -15.07 -13.49
C ASP A 15 0.19 -14.59 -12.05
N SER A 16 0.77 -15.30 -11.08
CA SER A 16 0.70 -14.91 -9.68
C SER A 16 1.61 -13.71 -9.35
N GLY A 17 2.57 -13.42 -10.24
CA GLY A 17 3.64 -12.47 -10.04
C GLY A 17 4.85 -13.06 -9.31
N TRP A 18 4.77 -14.30 -8.81
CA TRP A 18 5.89 -14.92 -8.09
C TRP A 18 6.99 -15.35 -9.04
N ARG A 19 8.23 -15.00 -8.69
CA ARG A 19 9.47 -15.51 -9.27
C ARG A 19 10.23 -16.20 -8.15
N ILE A 20 10.56 -17.48 -8.36
CA ILE A 20 11.08 -18.37 -7.31
C ILE A 20 12.36 -19.03 -7.81
N PHE A 21 13.44 -18.86 -7.05
CA PHE A 21 14.79 -19.29 -7.38
C PHE A 21 15.40 -20.09 -6.24
N THR A 22 16.45 -20.84 -6.53
CA THR A 22 17.32 -21.37 -5.48
C THR A 22 18.23 -20.28 -4.90
N GLY A 23 18.46 -19.19 -5.65
CA GLY A 23 19.37 -18.10 -5.30
C GLY A 23 20.83 -18.39 -5.65
N LEU A 24 21.09 -19.53 -6.31
CA LEU A 24 22.44 -20.00 -6.69
C LEU A 24 22.63 -20.04 -8.21
N GLU A 25 21.61 -19.67 -8.97
CA GLU A 25 21.64 -19.60 -10.43
C GLU A 25 22.59 -18.50 -10.90
N SER A 26 23.36 -18.78 -11.95
CA SER A 26 24.13 -17.74 -12.65
C SER A 26 23.20 -16.90 -13.52
N GLU A 27 23.63 -15.68 -13.87
CA GLU A 27 22.95 -14.81 -14.83
C GLU A 27 22.68 -15.54 -16.16
N GLU A 28 23.69 -16.21 -16.73
CA GLU A 28 23.54 -17.03 -17.95
C GLU A 28 22.46 -18.13 -17.81
N TYR A 29 22.29 -18.70 -16.61
CA TYR A 29 21.27 -19.71 -16.37
C TYR A 29 19.87 -19.09 -16.36
N ASN A 30 19.72 -17.93 -15.70
CA ASN A 30 18.46 -17.19 -15.59
C ASN A 30 18.03 -16.56 -16.92
N ASP A 31 19.00 -16.13 -17.74
CA ASP A 31 18.73 -15.52 -19.05
C ASP A 31 18.23 -16.52 -20.10
N ASN A 32 18.36 -17.83 -19.83
CA ASN A 32 17.89 -18.87 -20.73
C ASN A 32 16.44 -19.27 -20.40
N PRO A 33 15.45 -18.94 -21.25
CA PRO A 33 14.04 -19.25 -21.01
C PRO A 33 13.75 -20.75 -20.95
N ASP A 34 14.59 -21.61 -21.53
CA ASP A 34 14.43 -23.07 -21.43
C ASP A 34 14.66 -23.60 -20.00
N ASN A 35 15.31 -22.81 -19.14
CA ASN A 35 15.50 -23.13 -17.72
C ASN A 35 14.35 -22.62 -16.84
N ILE A 36 13.41 -21.86 -17.40
CA ILE A 36 12.29 -21.25 -16.67
C ILE A 36 11.03 -22.09 -16.90
N GLY A 37 10.32 -22.39 -15.82
CA GLY A 37 9.06 -23.13 -15.85
C GLY A 37 7.95 -22.40 -15.10
N ILE A 38 6.72 -22.57 -15.57
CA ILE A 38 5.52 -22.10 -14.87
C ILE A 38 4.93 -23.29 -14.12
N TYR A 39 4.70 -23.11 -12.82
CA TYR A 39 4.22 -24.17 -11.94
C TYR A 39 3.01 -23.72 -11.14
N ASN A 40 2.13 -24.67 -10.82
CA ASN A 40 1.05 -24.41 -9.87
C ASN A 40 1.63 -24.21 -8.46
N PRO A 41 1.05 -23.31 -7.64
CA PRO A 41 1.47 -23.12 -6.25
C PRO A 41 1.49 -24.42 -5.45
N SER A 42 0.53 -25.33 -5.70
CA SER A 42 0.50 -26.64 -5.03
C SER A 42 1.76 -27.47 -5.29
N THR A 43 2.31 -27.44 -6.51
CA THR A 43 3.56 -28.13 -6.85
C THR A 43 4.74 -27.52 -6.10
N ILE A 44 4.77 -26.20 -5.96
CA ILE A 44 5.82 -25.51 -5.19
C ILE A 44 5.73 -25.85 -3.70
N LEU A 45 4.51 -25.89 -3.14
CA LEU A 45 4.28 -26.23 -1.73
C LEU A 45 4.56 -27.70 -1.40
N GLU A 46 4.42 -28.62 -2.37
CA GLU A 46 4.89 -30.00 -2.22
C GLU A 46 6.41 -30.09 -2.10
N ILE A 47 7.15 -29.17 -2.75
CA ILE A 47 8.62 -29.09 -2.70
C ILE A 47 9.09 -28.42 -1.40
N ASP A 48 8.45 -27.32 -1.01
CA ASP A 48 8.79 -26.56 0.18
C ASP A 48 7.54 -25.96 0.86
N PRO A 49 6.95 -26.68 1.85
CA PRO A 49 5.74 -26.23 2.54
C PRO A 49 5.93 -24.94 3.34
N SER A 50 7.16 -24.55 3.65
CA SER A 50 7.43 -23.33 4.43
C SER A 50 7.15 -22.04 3.65
N LEU A 51 6.77 -22.15 2.37
CA LEU A 51 6.34 -21.05 1.51
C LEU A 51 4.85 -20.70 1.63
N ALA A 52 4.06 -21.49 2.38
CA ALA A 52 2.60 -21.35 2.42
C ALA A 52 2.13 -19.91 2.71
N ASP A 53 2.65 -19.30 3.77
CA ASP A 53 2.28 -17.94 4.17
C ASP A 53 2.92 -16.89 3.27
N ILE A 54 4.17 -17.12 2.83
CA ILE A 54 4.89 -16.19 1.97
C ILE A 54 4.18 -16.01 0.62
N LEU A 55 3.64 -17.07 0.04
CA LEU A 55 2.94 -16.98 -1.24
C LEU A 55 1.65 -16.13 -1.18
N LEU A 56 1.18 -15.78 0.03
CA LEU A 56 0.06 -14.87 0.26
C LEU A 56 0.48 -13.40 0.32
N SER A 57 1.78 -13.10 0.52
CA SER A 57 2.30 -11.73 0.62
C SER A 57 2.08 -10.93 -0.66
N GLY A 58 1.93 -9.61 -0.52
CA GLY A 58 1.56 -8.72 -1.61
C GLY A 58 2.64 -8.52 -2.68
N VAL A 59 2.24 -7.87 -3.78
CA VAL A 59 3.16 -7.41 -4.83
C VAL A 59 4.21 -6.46 -4.23
N GLY A 60 5.47 -6.63 -4.65
CA GLY A 60 6.63 -5.96 -4.07
C GLY A 60 7.33 -6.75 -2.96
N SER A 61 6.78 -7.90 -2.56
CA SER A 61 7.39 -8.72 -1.52
C SER A 61 8.66 -9.43 -2.03
N VAL A 62 9.70 -9.45 -1.20
CA VAL A 62 10.96 -10.16 -1.46
C VAL A 62 11.37 -10.94 -0.23
N TYR A 63 11.75 -12.20 -0.43
CA TYR A 63 12.20 -13.07 0.64
C TYR A 63 13.42 -13.89 0.22
N GLU A 64 14.34 -14.07 1.16
CA GLU A 64 15.49 -14.94 1.03
C GLU A 64 15.61 -15.87 2.25
N ARG A 65 16.28 -17.01 2.08
CA ARG A 65 16.63 -17.86 3.21
C ARG A 65 17.80 -17.26 3.97
N SER A 66 17.74 -17.32 5.29
CA SER A 66 18.85 -16.95 6.15
C SER A 66 20.10 -17.79 5.86
N ASP A 67 21.28 -17.27 6.19
CA ASP A 67 22.56 -17.97 6.02
C ASP A 67 22.60 -19.33 6.75
N ASP A 68 21.84 -19.45 7.84
CA ASP A 68 21.68 -20.68 8.64
C ASP A 68 20.70 -21.70 8.00
N GLY A 69 20.04 -21.32 6.90
CA GLY A 69 19.51 -22.22 5.87
C GLY A 69 18.03 -22.62 5.96
N ASP A 70 17.33 -22.28 7.05
CA ASP A 70 15.97 -22.78 7.27
C ASP A 70 14.89 -21.72 7.51
N GLU A 71 15.24 -20.48 7.88
CA GLU A 71 14.27 -19.40 8.09
C GLU A 71 14.18 -18.47 6.87
N TRP A 72 13.00 -17.93 6.61
CA TRP A 72 12.78 -16.92 5.57
C TRP A 72 12.85 -15.52 6.18
N VAL A 73 13.55 -14.62 5.50
CA VAL A 73 13.71 -13.21 5.90
C VAL A 73 13.17 -12.33 4.78
N LYS A 74 12.42 -11.29 5.14
CA LYS A 74 11.94 -10.27 4.20
C LYS A 74 13.10 -9.34 3.84
N VAL A 75 13.29 -9.09 2.55
CA VAL A 75 14.36 -8.24 2.01
C VAL A 75 13.75 -6.92 1.55
N GLY A 76 14.38 -5.80 1.90
CA GLY A 76 13.86 -4.45 1.62
C GLY A 76 14.67 -3.64 0.61
N ASP A 77 15.84 -4.12 0.18
CA ASP A 77 16.78 -3.41 -0.69
C ASP A 77 16.89 -4.01 -2.11
N PHE A 78 16.02 -4.95 -2.44
CA PHE A 78 15.97 -5.54 -3.77
C PHE A 78 15.26 -4.59 -4.75
N GLU A 79 15.96 -4.18 -5.80
CA GLU A 79 15.43 -3.29 -6.83
C GLU A 79 14.56 -4.06 -7.84
N MET A 80 13.26 -3.75 -7.90
CA MET A 80 12.37 -4.24 -8.97
C MET A 80 12.22 -3.19 -10.07
N GLU A 81 12.02 -3.64 -11.32
CA GLU A 81 11.80 -2.74 -12.46
C GLU A 81 10.59 -1.80 -12.25
N ASP A 82 9.51 -2.33 -11.66
CA ASP A 82 8.27 -1.61 -11.40
C ASP A 82 8.25 -0.88 -10.04
N ASP A 83 9.35 -0.88 -9.27
CA ASP A 83 9.44 -0.21 -7.97
C ASP A 83 9.81 1.27 -8.10
N TYR A 84 8.84 2.09 -8.47
CA TYR A 84 9.00 3.55 -8.55
C TYR A 84 7.68 4.27 -8.23
N LEU A 85 7.76 5.52 -7.75
CA LEU A 85 6.57 6.34 -7.51
C LEU A 85 5.99 6.89 -8.81
N GLU A 86 4.66 6.84 -8.93
CA GLU A 86 3.90 7.45 -10.01
C GLU A 86 2.92 8.49 -9.47
N THR A 87 2.88 9.67 -10.10
CA THR A 87 1.96 10.75 -9.73
C THR A 87 0.63 10.60 -10.46
N HIS A 88 -0.44 10.42 -9.70
CA HIS A 88 -1.81 10.38 -10.19
C HIS A 88 -2.52 11.70 -9.94
N ARG A 89 -3.13 12.27 -10.99
CA ARG A 89 -4.07 13.38 -10.83
C ARG A 89 -5.41 12.85 -10.34
N LEU A 90 -5.82 13.28 -9.15
CA LEU A 90 -7.10 12.91 -8.55
C LEU A 90 -8.22 13.85 -9.02
N THR A 91 -7.97 15.16 -8.98
CA THR A 91 -8.90 16.21 -9.41
C THR A 91 -8.17 17.33 -10.14
N ASP A 92 -8.85 18.45 -10.40
CA ASP A 92 -8.17 19.68 -10.84
C ASP A 92 -7.23 20.24 -9.77
N GLN A 93 -7.53 19.97 -8.49
CA GLN A 93 -6.82 20.49 -7.34
C GLN A 93 -5.80 19.51 -6.77
N TRP A 94 -5.99 18.20 -6.91
CA TRP A 94 -5.17 17.21 -6.20
C TRP A 94 -4.36 16.29 -7.10
N THR A 95 -3.12 16.05 -6.67
CA THR A 95 -2.29 14.93 -7.10
C THR A 95 -2.00 14.01 -5.91
N PHE A 96 -1.58 12.78 -6.22
CA PHE A 96 -1.29 11.74 -5.26
C PHE A 96 -0.17 10.87 -5.82
N ASP A 97 0.90 10.66 -5.05
CA ASP A 97 1.97 9.76 -5.45
C ASP A 97 1.75 8.40 -4.80
N ILE A 98 1.83 7.34 -5.59
CA ILE A 98 1.79 5.98 -5.09
C ILE A 98 2.77 5.13 -5.89
N ASN A 99 3.33 4.13 -5.22
CA ASN A 99 4.24 3.22 -5.88
C ASN A 99 3.54 2.51 -7.05
N HIS A 100 4.22 2.39 -8.17
CA HIS A 100 3.69 1.80 -9.38
C HIS A 100 3.24 0.37 -9.11
N LEU A 101 3.87 -0.39 -8.20
CA LEU A 101 3.47 -1.74 -7.77
C LEU A 101 1.99 -1.91 -7.38
N PHE A 102 1.29 -0.84 -6.97
CA PHE A 102 -0.12 -0.90 -6.62
C PHE A 102 -1.02 -1.09 -7.85
N GLU A 103 -1.83 -2.16 -7.85
CA GLU A 103 -2.91 -2.30 -8.81
C GLU A 103 -4.01 -1.27 -8.53
N ARG A 104 -4.47 -0.59 -9.58
CA ARG A 104 -5.49 0.47 -9.49
C ARG A 104 -6.83 0.02 -10.07
N SER A 105 -7.90 0.31 -9.36
CA SER A 105 -9.28 0.20 -9.85
C SER A 105 -10.16 1.34 -9.33
N ILE A 106 -11.42 1.37 -9.78
CA ILE A 106 -12.45 2.29 -9.28
C ILE A 106 -13.62 1.41 -8.86
N GLU A 107 -14.07 1.55 -7.61
CA GLU A 107 -15.23 0.83 -7.08
C GLU A 107 -16.54 1.45 -7.62
N ASP A 108 -17.66 0.73 -7.48
CA ASP A 108 -18.95 1.12 -8.08
C ASP A 108 -19.48 2.49 -7.62
N ASP A 109 -19.07 2.95 -6.44
CA ASP A 109 -19.44 4.25 -5.86
C ASP A 109 -18.49 5.40 -6.27
N GLY A 110 -17.46 5.09 -7.07
CA GLY A 110 -16.45 6.06 -7.51
C GLY A 110 -15.21 6.13 -6.61
N THR A 111 -15.13 5.35 -5.54
CA THR A 111 -13.93 5.25 -4.70
C THR A 111 -12.74 4.78 -5.54
N LEU A 112 -11.62 5.50 -5.46
CA LEU A 112 -10.37 5.04 -6.07
C LEU A 112 -9.73 4.01 -5.15
N PHE A 113 -9.41 2.84 -5.69
CA PHE A 113 -8.81 1.75 -4.94
C PHE A 113 -7.43 1.39 -5.50
N TYR A 114 -6.46 1.24 -4.60
CA TYR A 114 -5.10 0.84 -4.89
C TYR A 114 -4.72 -0.31 -3.97
N THR A 115 -4.08 -1.37 -4.48
CA THR A 115 -3.63 -2.47 -3.60
C THR A 115 -2.41 -3.22 -4.12
N THR A 116 -1.54 -3.63 -3.22
CA THR A 116 -0.54 -4.69 -3.44
C THR A 116 -1.01 -6.04 -2.92
N GLY A 117 -2.16 -6.10 -2.22
CA GLY A 117 -2.70 -7.27 -1.54
C GLY A 117 -2.52 -7.21 -0.02
N ASP A 118 -1.34 -6.80 0.44
CA ASP A 118 -0.99 -6.59 1.86
C ASP A 118 -1.14 -5.13 2.31
N ARG A 119 -1.09 -4.19 1.36
CA ARG A 119 -1.34 -2.78 1.57
C ARG A 119 -2.41 -2.31 0.61
N SER A 120 -3.31 -1.46 1.09
CA SER A 120 -4.36 -0.91 0.27
C SER A 120 -4.66 0.54 0.60
N VAL A 121 -5.03 1.32 -0.41
CA VAL A 121 -5.48 2.71 -0.25
C VAL A 121 -6.84 2.86 -0.91
N ARG A 122 -7.82 3.38 -0.16
CA ARG A 122 -9.08 3.88 -0.69
C ARG A 122 -9.10 5.40 -0.61
N LEU A 123 -9.37 6.08 -1.72
CA LEU A 123 -9.54 7.52 -1.76
C LEU A 123 -10.98 7.88 -2.13
N ASN A 124 -11.62 8.62 -1.24
CA ASN A 124 -12.94 9.22 -1.43
C ASN A 124 -12.79 10.73 -1.57
N ILE A 125 -13.46 11.32 -2.57
CA ILE A 125 -13.33 12.75 -2.87
C ILE A 125 -14.71 13.37 -3.01
N TRP A 126 -14.96 14.46 -2.29
CA TRP A 126 -16.22 15.18 -2.38
C TRP A 126 -16.06 16.67 -2.07
N VAL A 127 -17.13 17.41 -2.38
CA VAL A 127 -17.20 18.85 -2.18
C VAL A 127 -18.01 19.18 -0.93
N SER A 128 -17.58 20.20 -0.19
CA SER A 128 -18.25 20.77 0.97
C SER A 128 -18.53 22.26 0.75
N GLU A 129 -19.54 22.79 1.42
CA GLU A 129 -19.83 24.23 1.46
C GLU A 129 -18.99 24.96 2.53
N LYS A 130 -18.30 24.21 3.39
CA LYS A 130 -17.47 24.75 4.47
C LYS A 130 -16.09 25.17 3.95
N ASP A 131 -15.53 26.20 4.56
CA ASP A 131 -14.13 26.58 4.34
C ASP A 131 -13.17 25.61 5.04
N ARG A 132 -11.88 25.71 4.72
CA ARG A 132 -10.85 24.83 5.29
C ARG A 132 -10.82 24.85 6.82
N GLN A 133 -10.99 26.02 7.44
CA GLN A 133 -10.89 26.14 8.90
C GLN A 133 -12.06 25.45 9.61
N ALA A 134 -13.28 25.65 9.10
CA ALA A 134 -14.46 25.00 9.63
C ALA A 134 -14.42 23.48 9.44
N LEU A 135 -13.90 23.01 8.31
CA LEU A 135 -13.67 21.57 8.07
C LEU A 135 -12.64 21.01 9.04
N HIS A 136 -11.51 21.70 9.24
CA HIS A 136 -10.45 21.23 10.13
C HIS A 136 -10.95 21.07 11.56
N GLU A 137 -11.68 22.07 12.08
CA GLU A 137 -12.25 22.00 13.43
C GLU A 137 -13.28 20.86 13.55
N GLU A 138 -14.17 20.70 12.56
CA GLU A 138 -15.15 19.62 12.53
C GLU A 138 -14.51 18.24 12.56
N TYR A 139 -13.52 17.98 11.70
CA TYR A 139 -12.86 16.68 11.67
C TYR A 139 -12.02 16.43 12.92
N ARG A 140 -11.38 17.46 13.49
CA ARG A 140 -10.72 17.33 14.80
C ARG A 140 -11.72 16.97 15.90
N GLU A 141 -12.89 17.60 15.92
CA GLU A 141 -13.94 17.28 16.89
C GLU A 141 -14.40 15.83 16.72
N VAL A 142 -14.76 15.43 15.50
CA VAL A 142 -15.18 14.04 15.17
C VAL A 142 -14.15 13.01 15.63
N ILE A 143 -12.86 13.24 15.32
CA ILE A 143 -11.77 12.33 15.71
C ILE A 143 -11.61 12.28 17.24
N SER A 144 -11.71 13.42 17.92
CA SER A 144 -11.58 13.50 19.37
C SER A 144 -12.79 12.93 20.13
N SER A 145 -13.97 12.91 19.49
CA SER A 145 -15.22 12.44 20.07
C SER A 145 -15.55 10.98 19.76
N ARG A 146 -14.65 10.24 19.10
CA ARG A 146 -14.83 8.81 18.79
C ARG A 146 -15.25 8.08 20.08
N GLY A 147 -16.47 7.54 20.06
CA GLY A 147 -17.14 6.97 21.23
C GLY A 147 -16.79 5.49 21.45
N ALA A 148 -17.33 4.91 22.51
CA ALA A 148 -17.09 3.51 22.89
C ALA A 148 -17.61 2.46 21.89
N ASP A 149 -18.47 2.86 20.94
CA ASP A 149 -19.02 1.98 19.89
C ASP A 149 -18.16 1.98 18.60
N GLU A 150 -17.10 2.78 18.53
CA GLU A 150 -16.14 2.81 17.43
C GLU A 150 -14.77 2.25 17.88
N PRO A 151 -13.96 1.70 16.96
CA PRO A 151 -12.58 1.32 17.28
C PRO A 151 -11.82 2.51 17.86
N GLU A 152 -11.13 2.26 18.99
CA GLU A 152 -10.32 3.27 19.67
C GLU A 152 -9.22 3.78 18.73
N ALA A 153 -9.06 5.10 18.68
CA ALA A 153 -7.94 5.70 17.96
C ALA A 153 -6.65 5.42 18.75
N LEU A 154 -5.77 4.59 18.19
CA LEU A 154 -4.47 4.28 18.76
C LEU A 154 -3.56 5.51 18.76
N GLU A 155 -3.62 6.30 17.69
CA GLU A 155 -2.86 7.54 17.53
C GLU A 155 -3.67 8.55 16.73
N ILE A 156 -3.53 9.84 17.05
CA ILE A 156 -4.15 10.95 16.32
C ILE A 156 -3.04 11.79 15.70
N PHE A 157 -3.20 12.12 14.43
CA PHE A 157 -2.26 12.89 13.64
C PHE A 157 -2.86 14.24 13.23
N ASP A 158 -2.00 15.23 13.10
CA ASP A 158 -2.31 16.46 12.40
C ASP A 158 -1.07 16.90 11.60
N PHE A 159 -1.11 16.68 10.28
CA PHE A 159 -0.06 17.07 9.34
C PHE A 159 -0.45 18.34 8.57
N SER A 160 -1.29 19.20 9.18
CA SER A 160 -1.72 20.44 8.56
C SER A 160 -0.55 21.38 8.29
N ASP A 161 -0.65 22.09 7.18
CA ASP A 161 0.20 23.21 6.82
C ASP A 161 -0.66 24.44 6.46
N ASP A 162 -0.02 25.48 5.91
CA ASP A 162 -0.69 26.72 5.54
C ASP A 162 -1.71 26.54 4.40
N ALA A 163 -1.51 25.58 3.51
CA ALA A 163 -2.33 25.33 2.34
C ALA A 163 -3.41 24.26 2.57
N VAL A 164 -3.09 23.20 3.33
CA VAL A 164 -3.93 22.02 3.49
C VAL A 164 -4.04 21.64 4.96
N ALA A 165 -5.26 21.46 5.45
CA ALA A 165 -5.47 20.87 6.77
C ALA A 165 -5.48 19.34 6.66
N ARG A 166 -4.76 18.65 7.55
CA ARG A 166 -4.58 17.20 7.54
C ARG A 166 -4.76 16.51 8.90
N PRO A 167 -5.97 16.51 9.48
CA PRO A 167 -6.26 15.68 10.63
C PRO A 167 -6.40 14.21 10.20
N GLY A 168 -6.04 13.29 11.10
CA GLY A 168 -6.17 11.85 10.85
C GLY A 168 -5.98 11.03 12.12
N TYR A 169 -6.21 9.72 12.03
CA TYR A 169 -6.06 8.81 13.17
C TYR A 169 -5.80 7.39 12.71
N LEU A 170 -5.10 6.63 13.53
CA LEU A 170 -4.83 5.20 13.36
C LEU A 170 -5.80 4.39 14.21
N ILE A 171 -6.35 3.33 13.63
CA ILE A 171 -7.03 2.27 14.39
C ILE A 171 -6.38 0.92 14.07
N HIS A 172 -6.65 -0.04 14.94
CA HIS A 172 -6.38 -1.46 14.71
C HIS A 172 -7.71 -2.20 14.75
N GLU A 173 -7.94 -3.04 13.74
CA GLU A 173 -9.15 -3.85 13.64
C GLU A 173 -8.78 -5.33 13.58
N GLU A 174 -9.61 -6.14 14.22
CA GLU A 174 -9.59 -7.59 14.10
C GLU A 174 -10.90 -8.01 13.43
N TYR A 175 -10.80 -8.59 12.23
CA TYR A 175 -11.95 -9.11 11.51
C TYR A 175 -11.74 -10.58 11.16
N GLU A 176 -12.62 -11.43 11.68
CA GLU A 176 -12.56 -12.90 11.61
C GLU A 176 -11.25 -13.48 12.16
N SER A 177 -10.20 -13.54 11.34
CA SER A 177 -8.88 -14.09 11.66
C SER A 177 -7.74 -13.24 11.12
N ARG A 178 -8.07 -12.01 10.68
CA ARG A 178 -7.11 -11.03 10.18
C ARG A 178 -7.07 -9.85 11.14
N GLU A 179 -5.86 -9.48 11.51
CA GLU A 179 -5.54 -8.26 12.22
C GLU A 179 -4.92 -7.30 11.20
N TYR A 180 -5.39 -6.06 11.18
CA TYR A 180 -4.85 -5.04 10.29
C TYR A 180 -5.01 -3.66 10.90
N TYR A 181 -4.19 -2.74 10.43
CA TYR A 181 -4.22 -1.35 10.79
C TYR A 181 -4.90 -0.53 9.70
N VAL A 182 -5.57 0.55 10.12
CA VAL A 182 -6.13 1.53 9.18
C VAL A 182 -5.76 2.92 9.65
N LEU A 183 -4.97 3.63 8.84
CA LEU A 183 -4.80 5.06 8.97
C LEU A 183 -5.92 5.75 8.19
N PHE A 184 -6.76 6.52 8.86
CA PHE A 184 -7.70 7.43 8.24
C PHE A 184 -7.08 8.82 8.18
N GLY A 185 -6.87 9.34 6.98
CA GLY A 185 -6.29 10.64 6.74
C GLY A 185 -7.24 11.53 5.94
N PHE A 186 -7.42 12.77 6.37
CA PHE A 186 -8.18 13.77 5.63
C PHE A 186 -7.23 14.80 5.03
N SER A 187 -7.39 15.16 3.76
CA SER A 187 -6.68 16.27 3.12
C SER A 187 -7.71 17.30 2.70
N LEU A 188 -7.71 18.43 3.39
CA LEU A 188 -8.78 19.42 3.37
C LEU A 188 -8.26 20.72 2.78
N ILE A 189 -8.90 21.17 1.70
CA ILE A 189 -8.79 22.54 1.20
C ILE A 189 -10.15 23.21 1.28
N ASP A 190 -10.24 24.45 0.78
CA ASP A 190 -11.53 25.07 0.61
C ASP A 190 -12.41 24.21 -0.29
N LYS A 191 -13.60 23.90 0.21
CA LYS A 191 -14.66 23.18 -0.50
C LYS A 191 -14.33 21.77 -0.99
N GLU A 192 -13.10 21.28 -1.01
CA GLU A 192 -12.78 19.94 -1.50
C GLU A 192 -12.04 19.12 -0.44
N ILE A 193 -12.47 17.87 -0.29
CA ILE A 193 -11.99 16.93 0.72
C ILE A 193 -11.52 15.67 0.00
N VAL A 194 -10.31 15.23 0.33
CA VAL A 194 -9.82 13.88 0.01
C VAL A 194 -9.70 13.10 1.32
N MET A 195 -10.48 12.05 1.47
CA MET A 195 -10.32 11.09 2.58
C MET A 195 -9.61 9.85 2.07
N GLY A 196 -8.46 9.56 2.67
CA GLY A 196 -7.70 8.34 2.46
C GLY A 196 -7.90 7.36 3.61
N SER A 197 -8.15 6.10 3.26
CA SER A 197 -8.08 4.96 4.18
C SER A 197 -6.92 4.07 3.74
N PHE A 198 -5.87 4.00 4.55
CA PHE A 198 -4.63 3.28 4.26
C PHE A 198 -4.59 2.04 5.15
N TYR A 199 -4.82 0.87 4.54
CA TYR A 199 -4.84 -0.44 5.17
C TYR A 199 -3.48 -1.10 5.04
N PHE A 200 -3.01 -1.73 6.12
CA PHE A 200 -1.77 -2.49 6.13
C PHE A 200 -1.80 -3.53 7.26
N ASP A 201 -1.22 -4.70 7.01
CA ASP A 201 -1.23 -5.83 7.95
C ASP A 201 -0.07 -5.76 8.96
N ASP A 202 1.04 -5.10 8.61
CA ASP A 202 2.27 -5.03 9.40
C ASP A 202 2.45 -3.63 10.03
N GLU A 203 2.65 -3.54 11.35
CA GLU A 203 2.79 -2.26 12.04
C GLU A 203 3.95 -1.40 11.51
N ASP A 204 4.99 -2.03 10.95
CA ASP A 204 6.14 -1.36 10.34
C ASP A 204 5.75 -0.55 9.07
N ASP A 205 4.60 -0.84 8.44
CA ASP A 205 4.08 -0.10 7.30
C ASP A 205 3.37 1.22 7.69
N LEU A 206 3.32 1.57 8.98
CA LEU A 206 2.72 2.84 9.43
C LEU A 206 3.41 4.06 8.80
N GLU A 207 4.74 4.05 8.65
CA GLU A 207 5.45 5.17 8.04
C GLU A 207 5.14 5.27 6.53
N TRP A 208 5.03 4.12 5.85
CA TRP A 208 4.54 4.08 4.46
C TRP A 208 3.15 4.71 4.35
N ALA A 209 2.22 4.38 5.25
CA ALA A 209 0.87 4.93 5.24
C ALA A 209 0.87 6.46 5.45
N LYS A 210 1.69 6.96 6.38
CA LYS A 210 1.85 8.40 6.65
C LYS A 210 2.44 9.14 5.45
N ASP A 211 3.49 8.61 4.84
CA ASP A 211 4.14 9.22 3.68
C ASP A 211 3.23 9.21 2.45
N THR A 212 2.53 8.09 2.23
CA THR A 212 1.54 7.97 1.16
C THR A 212 0.40 8.99 1.35
N TRP A 213 -0.12 9.17 2.56
CA TRP A 213 -1.10 10.22 2.85
C TRP A 213 -0.56 11.63 2.58
N ARG A 214 0.67 11.93 3.02
CA ARG A 214 1.30 13.24 2.81
C ARG A 214 1.57 13.55 1.34
N SER A 215 1.71 12.53 0.49
CA SER A 215 1.84 12.71 -0.96
C SER A 215 0.58 13.25 -1.64
N ILE A 216 -0.57 13.27 -0.94
CA ILE A 216 -1.78 13.95 -1.39
C ILE A 216 -1.54 15.47 -1.27
N VAL A 217 -1.16 16.06 -2.39
CA VAL A 217 -0.73 17.46 -2.49
C VAL A 217 -1.52 18.21 -3.56
N LEU A 218 -1.52 19.54 -3.44
CA LEU A 218 -2.15 20.38 -4.43
C LEU A 218 -1.42 20.25 -5.77
N ASN A 219 -2.19 20.03 -6.84
CA ASN A 219 -1.73 20.06 -8.21
C ASN A 219 -1.15 21.45 -8.50
N GLY A 220 0.17 21.54 -8.59
CA GLY A 220 0.86 22.78 -8.88
C GLY A 220 0.58 23.26 -10.30
N LYS A 221 -0.49 24.03 -10.51
CA LYS A 221 -0.68 24.78 -11.77
C LYS A 221 0.34 25.92 -11.95
N ASP A 222 1.21 26.16 -10.98
CA ASP A 222 2.23 27.24 -11.00
C ASP A 222 3.68 26.75 -11.10
N GLN A 223 3.95 25.60 -11.73
CA GLN A 223 5.32 25.20 -12.12
C GLN A 223 5.65 25.45 -13.60
N GLN A 224 5.02 26.45 -14.24
CA GLN A 224 5.50 27.03 -15.50
C GLN A 224 5.35 28.56 -15.49
N GLN A 225 6.43 29.24 -15.11
CA GLN A 225 6.81 30.55 -15.64
C GLN A 225 8.23 30.46 -16.19
#